data_AF-A0A8X7ZIF6-F1
#
_entry.id   AF-A0A8X7ZIF6-F1
#
_cell.length_a   1.000
_cell.length_b   1.000
_cell.length_c   1.000
_cell.angle_alpha   90.00
_cell.angle_beta   90.00
_cell.angle_gamma   90.00
#
_symmetry.space_group_name_H-M   'P 1'
#
loop_
_entity.id
_entity.type
_entity.pdbx_description
1 polymer ?
#
loop_
_entity_poly.entity_id
_entity_poly.type
_entity_poly.pdbx_seq_one_letter_code
_entity_poly.pdbx_strand_id
1 'polypeptide(L)'
;MERVRVKVRRNEAAASFQALLVETIKDPQASWTESKPRLEKDPQGRATNPDLDPSDIEKLFREHIKMLHELKTEVIIAEAAARKAEDGKTVLDSWSTAKRLLKPDPRYNKMPRKERETLWRRYAGEMLRKQKVFTGSEGR
;
A
#
# COMPACT_ATOMS: atom_id res chain seq x y z
N MET A 1 9.75 -27.21 -21.80
CA MET A 1 9.11 -26.00 -22.37
C MET A 1 7.71 -25.74 -21.80
N GLU A 2 6.89 -26.76 -21.61
CA GLU A 2 5.50 -26.61 -21.13
C GLU A 2 5.37 -25.95 -19.75
N ARG A 3 6.18 -26.34 -18.76
CA ARG A 3 6.20 -25.70 -17.43
C ARG A 3 6.49 -24.19 -17.49
N VAL A 4 7.35 -23.77 -18.42
CA VAL A 4 7.67 -22.35 -18.63
C VAL A 4 6.46 -21.62 -19.22
N ARG A 5 5.77 -22.22 -20.19
CA ARG A 5 4.55 -21.65 -20.79
C ARG A 5 3.40 -21.51 -19.78
N VAL A 6 3.22 -22.49 -18.91
CA VAL A 6 2.22 -22.42 -17.82
C VAL A 6 2.56 -21.28 -16.85
N LYS A 7 3.83 -21.16 -16.45
CA LYS A 7 4.26 -20.08 -15.56
C LYS A 7 4.06 -18.69 -16.18
N VAL A 8 4.35 -18.53 -17.47
CA VAL A 8 4.14 -17.26 -18.20
C VAL A 8 2.65 -16.90 -18.22
N ARG A 9 1.78 -17.82 -18.62
CA ARG A 9 0.32 -17.57 -18.65
C ARG A 9 -0.23 -17.20 -17.28
N ARG A 10 0.19 -17.90 -16.22
CA ARG A 10 -0.20 -17.56 -14.84
C ARG A 10 0.26 -16.17 -14.43
N ASN A 11 1.49 -15.78 -14.78
CA ASN A 11 2.01 -14.45 -14.49
C ASN A 11 1.25 -13.35 -15.25
N GLU A 12 0.92 -13.60 -16.52
CA GLU A 12 0.13 -12.68 -17.34
C GLU A 12 -1.30 -12.53 -16.80
N ALA A 13 -1.92 -13.64 -16.38
CA ALA A 13 -3.23 -13.64 -15.73
C ALA A 13 -3.21 -12.86 -14.41
N ALA A 14 -2.17 -13.08 -13.58
CA ALA A 14 -1.99 -12.34 -12.33
C ALA A 14 -1.81 -10.84 -12.58
N ALA A 15 -0.95 -10.45 -13.53
CA ALA A 15 -0.72 -9.04 -13.87
C ALA A 15 -2.00 -8.36 -14.41
N SER A 16 -2.76 -9.08 -15.25
CA SER A 16 -4.04 -8.60 -15.78
C SER A 16 -5.06 -8.40 -14.67
N PHE A 17 -5.16 -9.37 -13.73
CA PHE A 17 -6.04 -9.25 -12.57
C PHE A 17 -5.61 -8.10 -11.64
N GLN A 18 -4.32 -7.89 -11.43
CA GLN A 18 -3.82 -6.73 -10.67
C GLN A 18 -4.20 -5.40 -11.33
N ALA A 19 -4.17 -5.31 -12.67
CA ALA A 19 -4.66 -4.13 -13.37
C ALA A 19 -6.16 -3.89 -13.11
N LEU A 20 -6.98 -4.94 -13.14
CA LEU A 20 -8.40 -4.87 -12.77
C LEU A 20 -8.59 -4.34 -11.33
N LEU A 21 -7.79 -4.83 -10.38
CA LEU A 21 -7.85 -4.38 -8.98
C LEU A 21 -7.50 -2.89 -8.87
N VAL A 22 -6.46 -2.44 -9.57
CA VAL A 22 -6.10 -1.02 -9.63
C VAL A 22 -7.25 -0.20 -10.21
N GLU A 23 -7.91 -0.66 -11.27
CA GLU A 23 -9.02 0.06 -11.92
C GLU A 23 -10.27 0.15 -11.04
N THR A 24 -10.63 -0.95 -10.37
CA THR A 24 -11.95 -1.11 -9.74
C THR A 24 -11.96 -0.93 -8.22
N ILE A 25 -10.86 -1.27 -7.55
CA ILE A 25 -10.75 -1.27 -6.09
C ILE A 25 -9.85 -0.11 -5.67
N LYS A 26 -10.47 1.01 -5.28
CA LYS A 26 -9.79 2.22 -4.78
C LYS A 26 -9.90 2.37 -3.26
N ASP A 27 -10.83 1.63 -2.65
CA ASP A 27 -11.07 1.68 -1.22
C ASP A 27 -10.23 0.59 -0.50
N PRO A 28 -9.30 0.96 0.39
CA PRO A 28 -8.56 0.02 1.23
C PRO A 28 -9.45 -0.70 2.26
N GLN A 29 -10.70 -0.30 2.43
CA GLN A 29 -11.68 -0.99 3.28
C GLN A 29 -12.61 -1.90 2.49
N ALA A 30 -12.40 -2.04 1.18
CA ALA A 30 -13.22 -2.93 0.35
C ALA A 30 -13.12 -4.38 0.86
N SER A 31 -14.27 -5.01 1.05
CA SER A 31 -14.35 -6.41 1.46
C SER A 31 -14.26 -7.35 0.25
N TRP A 32 -13.67 -8.53 0.45
CA TRP A 32 -13.61 -9.54 -0.60
C TRP A 32 -15.01 -9.98 -1.04
N THR A 33 -15.91 -10.22 -0.08
CA THR A 33 -17.29 -10.70 -0.33
C THR A 33 -18.09 -9.74 -1.21
N GLU A 34 -17.94 -8.42 -1.02
CA GLU A 34 -18.64 -7.43 -1.84
C GLU A 34 -17.92 -7.15 -3.17
N SER A 35 -16.59 -7.28 -3.19
CA SER A 35 -15.78 -6.98 -4.37
C SER A 35 -15.80 -8.11 -5.40
N LYS A 36 -15.75 -9.37 -4.94
CA LYS A 36 -15.72 -10.56 -5.79
C LYS A 36 -16.78 -10.56 -6.91
N PRO A 37 -18.09 -10.41 -6.64
CA PRO A 37 -19.10 -10.45 -7.70
C PRO A 37 -19.00 -9.28 -8.69
N ARG A 38 -18.32 -8.18 -8.31
CA ARG A 38 -18.05 -7.06 -9.23
C ARG A 38 -16.84 -7.36 -10.11
N LEU A 39 -15.81 -7.99 -9.57
CA LEU A 39 -14.61 -8.40 -10.28
C LEU A 39 -14.92 -9.51 -11.29
N GLU A 40 -15.81 -10.46 -10.94
CA GLU A 40 -16.26 -11.55 -11.83
C GLU A 40 -17.09 -11.05 -13.03
N LYS A 41 -17.66 -9.84 -12.96
CA LYS A 41 -18.39 -9.20 -14.06
C LYS A 41 -17.48 -8.42 -15.02
N ASP A 42 -16.17 -8.47 -14.82
CA ASP A 42 -15.20 -7.86 -15.73
C ASP A 42 -15.39 -8.41 -17.17
N PRO A 43 -15.64 -7.55 -18.17
CA PRO A 43 -15.86 -7.99 -19.55
C PRO A 43 -14.68 -8.75 -20.16
N GLN A 44 -13.47 -8.51 -19.64
CA GLN A 44 -12.25 -9.19 -20.08
C GLN A 44 -12.05 -10.54 -19.36
N GLY A 45 -12.91 -10.91 -18.41
CA GLY A 45 -12.84 -12.18 -17.69
C GLY A 45 -11.58 -12.33 -16.84
N ARG A 46 -10.92 -11.23 -16.42
CA ARG A 46 -9.64 -11.29 -15.71
C ARG A 46 -9.75 -11.99 -14.36
N ALA A 47 -10.89 -11.86 -13.68
CA ALA A 47 -11.17 -12.52 -12.40
C ALA A 47 -11.64 -13.98 -12.54
N THR A 48 -11.97 -14.45 -13.75
CA THR A 48 -12.44 -15.82 -14.03
C THR A 48 -11.47 -16.57 -14.94
N ASN A 49 -10.25 -16.04 -15.11
CA ASN A 49 -9.22 -16.61 -15.96
C ASN A 49 -8.78 -17.99 -15.42
N PRO A 50 -8.82 -19.07 -16.24
CA PRO A 50 -8.51 -20.44 -15.79
C PRO A 50 -7.03 -20.65 -15.41
N ASP A 51 -6.13 -19.76 -15.84
CA ASP A 51 -4.71 -19.80 -15.44
C ASP A 51 -4.46 -19.20 -14.04
N LEU A 52 -5.51 -18.74 -13.34
CA LEU A 52 -5.46 -18.16 -12.00
C LEU A 52 -6.45 -18.86 -11.06
N ASP A 53 -5.92 -19.55 -10.05
CA ASP A 53 -6.74 -20.28 -9.09
C ASP A 53 -7.52 -19.32 -8.15
N PRO A 54 -8.69 -19.70 -7.62
CA PRO A 54 -9.46 -18.88 -6.69
C PRO A 54 -8.67 -18.37 -5.47
N SER A 55 -7.73 -19.18 -4.97
CA SER A 55 -6.86 -18.78 -3.85
C SER A 55 -5.88 -17.68 -4.23
N ASP A 56 -5.36 -17.67 -5.47
CA ASP A 56 -4.46 -16.63 -5.95
C ASP A 56 -5.22 -15.33 -6.19
N ILE A 57 -6.44 -15.42 -6.73
CA ILE A 57 -7.32 -14.27 -6.92
C ILE A 57 -7.56 -13.56 -5.58
N GLU A 58 -7.97 -14.30 -4.55
CA GLU A 58 -8.22 -13.71 -3.22
C GLU A 58 -6.92 -13.19 -2.58
N LYS A 59 -5.80 -13.90 -2.77
CA LYS A 59 -4.49 -13.44 -2.29
C LYS A 59 -4.09 -12.11 -2.94
N LEU A 60 -4.18 -11.99 -4.25
CA LEU A 60 -3.85 -10.76 -5.00
C LEU A 60 -4.76 -9.60 -4.57
N PHE A 61 -6.04 -9.86 -4.32
CA PHE A 61 -6.95 -8.87 -3.75
C PHE A 61 -6.48 -8.38 -2.38
N ARG A 62 -6.17 -9.30 -1.45
CA ARG A 62 -5.69 -8.94 -0.10
C ARG A 62 -4.37 -8.17 -0.15
N GLU A 63 -3.45 -8.56 -1.04
CA GLU A 63 -2.19 -7.85 -1.29
C GLU A 63 -2.42 -6.44 -1.83
N HIS A 64 -3.37 -6.26 -2.76
CA HIS A 64 -3.76 -4.95 -3.26
C HIS A 64 -4.37 -4.06 -2.17
N ILE A 65 -5.27 -4.58 -1.34
CA ILE A 65 -5.83 -3.85 -0.21
C ILE A 65 -4.74 -3.40 0.76
N LYS A 66 -3.79 -4.29 1.08
CA LYS A 66 -2.62 -3.96 1.89
C LYS A 66 -1.80 -2.83 1.25
N MET A 67 -1.53 -2.90 -0.06
CA MET A 67 -0.82 -1.84 -0.78
C MET A 67 -1.56 -0.49 -0.69
N LEU A 68 -2.88 -0.47 -0.88
CA LEU A 68 -3.68 0.75 -0.73
C LEU A 68 -3.59 1.35 0.67
N HIS A 69 -3.57 0.51 1.71
CA HIS A 69 -3.36 0.94 3.08
C HIS A 69 -1.97 1.56 3.28
N GLU A 70 -0.93 0.91 2.77
CA GLU A 70 0.45 1.41 2.85
C GLU A 70 0.58 2.78 2.16
N LEU A 71 0.08 2.90 0.92
CA LEU A 71 0.12 4.14 0.14
C LEU A 71 -0.61 5.29 0.84
N LYS A 72 -1.84 5.05 1.33
CA LYS A 72 -2.58 6.10 2.04
C LYS A 72 -1.89 6.51 3.33
N THR A 73 -1.28 5.57 4.04
CA THR A 73 -0.53 5.85 5.26
C THR A 73 0.69 6.71 4.97
N GLU A 74 1.45 6.33 3.95
CA GLU A 74 2.62 7.07 3.51
C GLU A 74 2.26 8.53 3.17
N VAL A 75 1.17 8.76 2.43
CA VAL A 75 0.69 10.12 2.15
C VAL A 75 0.39 10.90 3.43
N ILE A 76 -0.33 10.31 4.38
CA ILE A 76 -0.67 10.99 5.65
C ILE A 76 0.61 11.35 6.43
N ILE A 77 1.57 10.42 6.50
CA ILE A 77 2.83 10.67 7.23
C ILE A 77 3.68 11.72 6.48
N ALA A 78 3.73 11.69 5.16
CA ALA A 78 4.43 12.68 4.35
C ALA A 78 3.84 14.10 4.52
N GLU A 79 2.52 14.22 4.44
CA GLU A 79 1.81 15.48 4.68
C GLU A 79 2.07 16.01 6.10
N ALA A 80 2.10 15.12 7.09
CA ALA A 80 2.41 15.49 8.47
C ALA A 80 3.90 15.84 8.67
N ALA A 81 4.81 15.22 7.91
CA ALA A 81 6.24 15.55 7.95
C ALA A 81 6.55 16.93 7.37
N ALA A 82 5.78 17.37 6.38
CA ALA A 82 5.88 18.72 5.82
C ALA A 82 5.45 19.82 6.81
N ARG A 83 4.72 19.46 7.88
CA ARG A 83 4.27 20.39 8.92
C ARG A 83 5.22 20.36 10.11
N LYS A 84 5.75 21.51 10.50
CA LYS A 84 6.47 21.65 11.78
C LYS A 84 5.46 21.91 12.89
N ALA A 85 5.64 21.23 14.02
CA ALA A 85 4.93 21.53 15.25
C ALA A 85 5.43 22.85 15.86
N GLU A 86 4.68 23.41 16.81
CA GLU A 86 5.07 24.64 17.52
C GLU A 86 6.42 24.49 18.24
N ASP A 87 6.76 23.29 18.69
CA ASP A 87 8.05 22.96 19.30
C ASP A 87 9.16 22.65 18.28
N GLY A 88 8.93 22.95 17.00
CA GLY A 88 9.87 22.73 15.89
C GLY A 88 10.01 21.27 15.44
N LYS A 89 9.38 20.33 16.15
CA LYS A 89 9.47 18.90 15.87
C LYS A 89 8.57 18.48 14.71
N THR A 90 8.89 17.35 14.13
CA THR A 90 8.19 16.72 13.00
C THR A 90 7.78 15.29 13.35
N VAL A 91 7.01 14.66 12.48
CA VAL A 91 6.67 13.23 12.63
C VAL A 91 7.88 12.30 12.49
N LEU A 92 9.03 12.79 12.02
CA LEU A 92 10.23 11.98 11.83
C LEU A 92 11.07 11.85 13.11
N ASP A 93 10.85 12.71 14.11
CA ASP A 93 11.66 12.75 15.34
C ASP A 93 11.48 11.51 16.23
N SER A 94 10.24 11.08 16.46
CA SER A 94 9.93 9.89 17.26
C SER A 94 8.52 9.39 17.04
N TRP A 95 8.25 8.14 17.40
CA TRP A 95 6.90 7.57 17.34
C TRP A 95 5.91 8.33 18.25
N SER A 96 6.36 8.81 19.40
CA SER A 96 5.53 9.60 20.33
C SER A 96 5.15 10.95 19.72
N THR A 97 6.11 11.63 19.06
CA THR A 97 5.87 12.87 18.33
C THR A 97 4.92 12.62 17.16
N ALA A 98 5.19 11.59 16.35
CA ALA A 98 4.36 11.20 15.22
C ALA A 98 2.92 10.95 15.65
N LYS A 99 2.69 10.14 16.70
CA LYS A 99 1.35 9.91 17.25
C LYS A 99 0.63 11.20 17.60
N ARG A 100 1.32 12.14 18.28
CA ARG A 100 0.74 13.43 18.69
C ARG A 100 0.31 14.26 17.47
N LEU A 101 1.16 14.33 16.45
CA LEU A 101 0.92 15.14 15.25
C LEU A 101 -0.06 14.50 14.25
N LEU A 102 -0.15 13.17 14.24
CA LEU A 102 -1.08 12.42 13.39
C LEU A 102 -2.48 12.29 14.02
N LYS A 103 -2.60 12.37 15.34
CA LYS A 103 -3.87 12.18 16.08
C LYS A 103 -5.02 13.11 15.62
N PRO A 104 -4.79 14.38 15.26
CA PRO A 104 -5.85 15.25 14.74
C PRO A 104 -6.38 14.83 13.37
N ASP A 105 -5.61 14.05 12.58
CA ASP A 105 -6.04 13.63 11.25
C ASP A 105 -7.07 12.49 11.33
N PRO A 106 -8.32 12.68 10.84
CA PRO A 106 -9.34 11.63 10.90
C PRO A 106 -8.96 10.40 10.07
N ARG A 107 -8.15 10.55 9.02
CA ARG A 107 -7.67 9.44 8.17
C ARG A 107 -6.72 8.55 8.95
N TYR A 108 -5.85 9.13 9.80
CA TYR A 108 -4.98 8.37 10.70
C TYR A 108 -5.79 7.56 11.73
N ASN A 109 -6.88 8.13 12.24
CA ASN A 109 -7.73 7.46 13.22
C ASN A 109 -8.49 6.26 12.65
N LYS A 110 -8.79 6.26 11.34
CA LYS A 110 -9.39 5.13 10.62
C LYS A 110 -8.43 3.97 10.34
N MET A 111 -7.12 4.17 10.48
CA MET A 111 -6.14 3.12 10.21
C MET A 111 -6.14 2.02 11.29
N PRO A 112 -5.90 0.75 10.92
CA PRO A 112 -5.72 -0.33 11.88
C PRO A 112 -4.60 -0.01 12.89
N ARG A 113 -4.92 0.00 14.20
CA ARG A 113 -3.97 0.40 15.27
C ARG A 113 -2.68 -0.42 15.25
N LYS A 114 -2.78 -1.72 14.95
CA LYS A 114 -1.65 -2.66 14.93
C LYS A 114 -0.61 -2.35 13.84
N GLU A 115 -1.00 -1.64 12.78
CA GLU A 115 -0.12 -1.37 11.63
C GLU A 115 0.55 0.00 11.70
N ARG A 116 -0.02 0.95 12.47
CA ARG A 116 0.39 2.37 12.45
C ARG A 116 1.89 2.54 12.74
N GLU A 117 2.40 1.88 13.77
CA GLU A 117 3.80 2.02 14.17
C GLU A 117 4.75 1.39 13.15
N THR A 118 4.42 0.20 12.65
CA THR A 118 5.23 -0.50 11.63
C THR A 118 5.35 0.33 10.35
N LEU A 119 4.25 0.89 9.88
CA LEU A 119 4.22 1.74 8.70
C LEU A 119 4.99 3.05 8.92
N TRP A 120 4.85 3.66 10.10
CA TRP A 120 5.65 4.82 10.48
C TRP A 120 7.15 4.51 10.49
N ARG A 121 7.58 3.40 11.11
CA ARG A 121 8.99 3.01 11.16
C ARG A 121 9.58 2.82 9.77
N ARG A 122 8.83 2.19 8.86
CA ARG A 122 9.23 2.01 7.46
C ARG A 122 9.41 3.37 6.78
N TYR A 123 8.41 4.24 6.83
CA TYR A 123 8.48 5.56 6.21
C TYR A 123 9.61 6.42 6.79
N ALA A 124 9.69 6.53 8.12
CA ALA A 124 10.73 7.33 8.79
C ALA A 124 12.13 6.81 8.47
N GLY A 125 12.31 5.48 8.45
CA GLY A 125 13.58 4.86 8.06
C GLY A 125 13.99 5.21 6.63
N GLU A 126 13.06 5.16 5.67
CA GLU A 126 13.31 5.55 4.27
C GLU A 126 13.65 7.04 4.14
N MET A 127 12.97 7.93 4.86
CA MET A 127 13.26 9.37 4.82
C MET A 127 14.64 9.70 5.41
N LEU A 128 15.00 9.08 6.53
CA LEU A 128 16.32 9.27 7.15
C LEU A 128 17.45 8.76 6.24
N ARG A 129 17.22 7.63 5.54
CA ARG A 129 18.16 7.13 4.52
C ARG A 129 18.34 8.13 3.38
N LYS A 130 17.25 8.68 2.83
CA LYS A 130 17.29 9.69 1.77
C LYS A 130 18.03 10.95 2.21
N GLN A 131 17.81 11.41 3.44
CA GLN A 131 18.51 12.56 4.00
C GLN A 131 20.02 12.31 4.11
N LYS A 132 20.43 11.12 4.55
CA LYS A 132 21.86 10.74 4.65
C LYS A 132 22.54 10.62 3.28
N VAL A 133 21.83 10.14 2.27
CA VAL A 133 22.35 10.07 0.90
C VAL A 133 22.53 11.47 0.32
N PHE A 134 21.57 12.37 0.53
CA PHE A 134 21.64 13.75 0.07
C PHE A 134 22.81 14.52 0.71
N THR A 135 22.99 14.41 2.03
CA THR A 135 24.12 15.06 2.73
C THR A 135 25.47 14.39 2.44
N GLY A 136 25.48 13.11 2.07
CA GLY A 136 26.69 12.39 1.64
C GLY A 136 27.11 12.63 0.19
N SER A 137 26.24 13.21 -0.65
CA SER A 137 26.54 13.53 -2.05
C SER A 137 27.13 14.93 -2.27
N GLU A 138 27.07 15.81 -1.27
CA GLU A 138 27.59 17.18 -1.33
C GLU A 138 29.09 17.29 -0.93
N GLY A 139 29.71 16.15 -0.60
CA GLY A 139 31.10 16.06 -0.13
C GLY A 139 32.02 15.23 -1.01
N ARG A 140 31.81 15.19 -2.32
CA ARG A 140 32.69 14.47 -3.25
C ARG A 140 33.12 15.33 -4.43
#